data_AF-A0A846CTQ7-F1
#
_entry.id   AF-A0A846CTQ7-F1
#
_cell.length_a   1.000
_cell.length_b   1.000
_cell.length_c   1.000
_cell.angle_alpha   90.00
_cell.angle_beta   90.00
_cell.angle_gamma   90.00
#
_symmetry.space_group_name_H-M   'P 1'
#
loop_
_entity.id
_entity.type
_entity.pdbx_description
1 polymer ?
#
loop_
_entity_poly.entity_id
_entity_poly.type
_entity_poly.pdbx_seq_one_letter_code
_entity_poly.pdbx_strand_id
1 'polypeptide(L)'
;MTDSVGFPEDLVPIYVMASSILFILVIEAFLVRDKRAWSIPALGVYATIGAWYFVELFYTPENFLQFDSLILEKCYWQIIIFLISFRLFIPSLSRRFINKYHTVFKFTTFNPEQLLIVLAFVWLVLLAYGVSRVNGNIAAALFPVLGRRGIQMWGRSATGGGGGFIVSSAGYVYTLVCAFFGVLLPLPMSKIFKFLNILLIVIVLPYFIFLGTRNLLLAVIMPGYFSYALFSRDSLWKKALISMATFWAINELMTLIITYRNIGFIGLFNPDFAPQFQEEVEEEGHLGLNMLEELCYINQFYQEGSINLTYGGRYLAEAANIIPRAIWPNKPLIGIDYAILRGFGGADNDIGVFATISTGLIGQGFFNFGPIFGPMGAAILMASWVSFMSRLWKQQYSTLRLGLFLICLGLTFNLGREFTLLVLWPALFGYVFVLMLERYGSKKAKGRFMSTS
;
A
#
# COMPACT_ATOMS: atom_id res chain seq x y z
N MET A 1 31.96 26.46 0.44
CA MET A 1 30.99 27.36 -0.22
C MET A 1 29.71 26.56 -0.36
N THR A 2 28.77 26.81 0.55
CA THR A 2 27.46 26.17 0.62
C THR A 2 26.51 26.99 -0.24
N ASP A 3 26.50 26.72 -1.54
CA ASP A 3 25.35 27.09 -2.36
C ASP A 3 24.23 26.16 -1.91
N SER A 4 23.35 26.69 -1.05
CA SER A 4 22.06 26.06 -0.78
C SER A 4 21.41 25.86 -2.15
N VAL A 5 21.18 24.60 -2.52
CA VAL A 5 20.42 24.22 -3.71
C VAL A 5 19.07 24.93 -3.61
N GLY A 6 18.97 26.07 -4.28
CA GLY A 6 17.84 26.98 -4.19
C GLY A 6 16.68 26.36 -4.93
N PHE A 7 15.53 26.29 -4.27
CA PHE A 7 14.28 25.96 -4.91
C PHE A 7 14.07 26.90 -6.11
N PRO A 8 13.78 26.40 -7.33
CA PRO A 8 13.64 27.28 -8.50
C PRO A 8 12.57 28.33 -8.21
N GLU A 9 12.93 29.62 -8.25
CA GLU A 9 12.02 30.71 -7.86
C GLU A 9 10.72 30.69 -8.68
N ASP A 10 10.81 30.28 -9.95
CA ASP A 10 9.70 30.14 -10.88
C ASP A 10 8.70 29.02 -10.48
N LEU A 11 9.13 28.04 -9.68
CA LEU A 11 8.31 26.93 -9.21
C LEU A 11 7.52 27.27 -7.94
N VAL A 12 7.89 28.34 -7.23
CA VAL A 12 7.27 28.75 -5.96
C VAL A 12 5.77 28.99 -6.11
N PRO A 13 5.28 29.74 -7.13
CA PRO A 13 3.86 30.03 -7.23
C PRO A 13 3.00 28.78 -7.39
N ILE A 14 3.40 27.86 -8.28
CA ILE A 14 2.63 26.65 -8.56
C ILE A 14 2.67 25.67 -7.39
N TYR A 15 3.82 25.53 -6.74
CA TYR A 15 3.99 24.70 -5.55
C TYR A 15 3.10 25.19 -4.40
N VAL A 16 3.11 26.50 -4.14
CA VAL A 16 2.29 27.13 -3.10
C VAL A 16 0.80 26.98 -3.41
N MET A 17 0.40 27.13 -4.67
CA MET A 17 -0.98 26.89 -5.09
C MET A 17 -1.41 25.45 -4.86
N ALA A 18 -0.62 24.47 -5.31
CA ALA A 18 -0.91 23.05 -5.12
C ALA A 18 -0.98 22.68 -3.63
N SER A 19 -0.04 23.20 -2.83
CA SER A 19 0.02 22.99 -1.38
C SER A 19 -1.18 23.60 -0.65
N SER A 20 -1.60 24.79 -1.06
CA SER A 20 -2.76 25.49 -0.50
C SER A 20 -4.05 24.73 -0.79
N ILE A 21 -4.21 24.23 -2.03
CA ILE A 21 -5.36 23.39 -2.39
C ILE A 21 -5.37 22.12 -1.53
N LEU A 22 -4.24 21.41 -1.43
CA LEU A 22 -4.16 20.21 -0.59
C LEU A 22 -4.54 20.53 0.87
N PHE A 23 -4.00 21.61 1.43
CA PHE A 23 -4.26 22.03 2.80
C PHE A 23 -5.74 22.38 3.04
N ILE A 24 -6.35 23.14 2.13
CA ILE A 24 -7.79 23.47 2.18
C ILE A 24 -8.63 22.20 2.15
N LEU A 25 -8.31 21.25 1.28
CA LEU A 25 -9.04 19.97 1.16
C LEU A 25 -8.89 19.09 2.41
N VAL A 26 -7.72 19.09 3.04
CA VAL A 26 -7.47 18.41 4.33
C VAL A 26 -8.31 19.04 5.44
N ILE A 27 -8.29 20.37 5.57
CA ILE A 27 -9.11 21.09 6.55
C ILE A 27 -10.59 20.79 6.33
N GLU A 28 -11.04 20.91 5.08
CA GLU A 28 -12.44 20.63 4.74
C GLU A 28 -12.81 19.21 5.19
N ALA A 29 -12.08 18.19 4.75
CA ALA A 29 -12.37 16.81 5.11
C ALA A 29 -12.35 16.58 6.62
N PHE A 30 -11.46 17.24 7.35
CA PHE A 30 -11.43 17.18 8.81
C PHE A 30 -12.67 17.82 9.45
N LEU A 31 -13.12 18.98 8.97
CA LEU A 31 -14.30 19.69 9.48
C LEU A 31 -15.61 18.94 9.20
N VAL A 32 -15.72 18.24 8.08
CA VAL A 32 -16.91 17.41 7.74
C VAL A 32 -16.80 15.95 8.21
N ARG A 33 -15.79 15.60 9.03
CA ARG A 33 -15.53 14.20 9.43
C ARG A 33 -16.73 13.47 10.02
N ASP A 34 -17.50 14.17 10.85
CA ASP A 34 -18.66 13.62 11.56
C ASP A 34 -19.94 13.64 10.70
N LYS A 35 -19.96 14.46 9.64
CA LYS A 35 -21.14 14.68 8.79
C LYS A 35 -21.12 13.84 7.51
N ARG A 36 -19.94 13.48 7.01
CA ARG A 36 -19.76 12.85 5.69
C ARG A 36 -18.90 11.60 5.83
N ALA A 37 -19.42 10.45 5.41
CA ALA A 37 -18.70 9.17 5.53
C ALA A 37 -17.44 9.06 4.65
N TRP A 38 -17.29 9.91 3.63
CA TRP A 38 -16.12 9.91 2.74
C TRP A 38 -14.92 10.68 3.27
N SER A 39 -15.12 11.54 4.26
CA SER A 39 -14.12 12.45 4.81
C SER A 39 -12.85 11.74 5.28
N ILE A 40 -12.98 10.75 6.17
CA ILE A 40 -11.86 10.02 6.76
C ILE A 40 -11.07 9.24 5.70
N PRO A 41 -11.70 8.42 4.83
CA PRO A 41 -10.93 7.80 3.75
C PRO A 41 -10.33 8.81 2.76
N ALA A 42 -10.96 9.97 2.53
CA ALA A 42 -10.37 11.02 1.70
C ALA A 42 -9.13 11.67 2.35
N LEU A 43 -9.11 11.85 3.68
CA LEU A 43 -7.91 12.29 4.41
C LEU A 43 -6.73 11.34 4.17
N GLY A 44 -6.98 10.03 4.09
CA GLY A 44 -5.95 9.05 3.73
C GLY A 44 -5.35 9.29 2.34
N VAL A 45 -6.18 9.67 1.36
CA VAL A 45 -5.69 10.00 0.01
C VAL A 45 -4.91 11.31 0.02
N TYR A 46 -5.41 12.35 0.68
CA TYR A 46 -4.68 13.63 0.78
C TYR A 46 -3.33 13.47 1.48
N ALA A 47 -3.27 12.70 2.56
CA ALA A 47 -2.01 12.39 3.24
C ALA A 47 -1.05 11.61 2.31
N THR A 48 -1.58 10.68 1.51
CA THR A 48 -0.80 9.92 0.53
C THR A 48 -0.23 10.83 -0.55
N ILE A 49 -1.03 11.76 -1.09
CA ILE A 49 -0.55 12.74 -2.08
C ILE A 49 0.49 13.68 -1.48
N GLY A 50 0.25 14.20 -0.27
CA GLY A 50 1.23 15.04 0.44
C GLY A 50 2.57 14.33 0.62
N ALA A 51 2.54 13.09 1.12
CA ALA A 51 3.75 12.31 1.38
C ALA A 51 4.53 11.98 0.09
N TRP A 52 3.84 11.55 -0.96
CA TRP A 52 4.51 11.07 -2.18
C TRP A 52 4.88 12.17 -3.18
N TYR A 53 4.20 13.32 -3.17
CA TYR A 53 4.40 14.35 -4.20
C TYR A 53 4.87 15.70 -3.67
N PHE A 54 4.80 15.97 -2.36
CA PHE A 54 5.24 17.26 -1.79
C PHE A 54 6.47 17.14 -0.90
N VAL A 55 6.57 16.06 -0.11
CA VAL A 55 7.70 15.88 0.83
C VAL A 55 9.02 15.60 0.12
N GLU A 56 8.97 14.88 -1.01
CA GLU A 56 10.15 14.43 -1.78
C GLU A 56 11.09 15.57 -2.18
N LEU A 57 10.51 16.71 -2.52
CA LEU A 57 11.21 17.92 -2.93
C LEU A 57 12.12 18.50 -1.84
N PHE A 58 11.78 18.30 -0.57
CA PHE A 58 12.60 18.72 0.58
C PHE A 58 13.51 17.60 1.07
N TYR A 59 13.12 16.35 0.83
CA TYR A 59 13.85 15.19 1.32
C TYR A 59 15.04 14.83 0.43
N THR A 60 14.88 14.93 -0.89
CA THR A 60 15.91 14.64 -1.91
C THR A 60 15.87 15.68 -3.04
N PRO A 61 16.21 16.96 -2.77
CA PRO A 61 16.17 18.03 -3.77
C PRO A 61 17.14 17.80 -4.94
N GLU A 62 18.27 17.13 -4.69
CA GLU A 62 19.30 16.82 -5.68
C GLU A 62 18.78 16.00 -6.87
N ASN A 63 17.82 15.10 -6.65
CA ASN A 63 17.22 14.28 -7.71
C ASN A 63 16.46 15.11 -8.76
N PHE A 64 16.12 16.36 -8.43
CA PHE A 64 15.37 17.24 -9.31
C PHE A 64 16.23 18.15 -10.16
N LEU A 65 17.54 18.22 -9.90
CA LEU A 65 18.49 19.05 -10.66
C LEU A 65 18.65 18.64 -12.12
N GLN A 66 18.32 17.38 -12.44
CA GLN A 66 18.38 16.83 -13.79
C GLN A 66 17.18 17.22 -14.67
N PHE A 67 16.10 17.77 -14.09
CA PHE A 67 14.90 18.11 -14.82
C PHE A 67 14.80 19.62 -15.05
N ASP A 68 14.25 19.98 -16.21
CA ASP A 68 13.90 21.37 -16.51
C ASP A 68 12.77 21.87 -15.60
N SER A 69 12.78 23.15 -15.24
CA SER A 69 11.79 23.76 -14.34
C SER A 69 10.36 23.65 -14.90
N LEU A 70 10.22 23.71 -16.24
CA LEU A 70 8.95 23.51 -16.94
C LEU A 70 8.37 22.10 -16.74
N ILE A 71 9.21 21.07 -16.57
CA ILE A 71 8.75 19.70 -16.30
C ILE A 71 8.14 19.64 -14.90
N LEU A 72 8.80 20.21 -13.90
CA LEU A 72 8.27 20.27 -12.54
C LEU A 72 6.96 21.07 -12.49
N GLU A 73 6.87 22.19 -13.21
CA GLU A 73 5.63 22.97 -13.30
C GLU A 73 4.46 22.11 -13.83
N LYS A 74 4.70 21.36 -14.92
CA LYS A 74 3.70 20.43 -15.49
C LYS A 74 3.28 19.35 -14.49
N CYS A 75 4.22 18.81 -13.70
CA CYS A 75 3.92 17.84 -12.65
C CYS A 75 2.98 18.43 -11.59
N TYR A 76 3.22 19.66 -11.13
CA TYR A 76 2.33 20.30 -10.14
C TYR A 76 0.96 20.63 -10.71
N TRP A 77 0.86 21.03 -11.98
CA TRP A 77 -0.44 21.14 -12.66
C TRP A 77 -1.20 19.81 -12.68
N GLN A 78 -0.52 18.69 -12.94
CA GLN A 78 -1.13 17.36 -12.90
C GLN A 78 -1.62 16.97 -11.51
N ILE A 79 -0.86 17.31 -10.46
CA ILE A 79 -1.27 17.14 -9.06
C ILE A 79 -2.51 17.98 -8.74
N ILE A 80 -2.57 19.23 -9.19
CA ILE A 80 -3.72 20.11 -9.01
C ILE A 80 -4.96 19.54 -9.71
N ILE A 81 -4.83 19.09 -10.97
CA ILE A 81 -5.91 18.46 -11.72
C ILE A 81 -6.43 17.22 -10.99
N PHE A 82 -5.52 16.39 -10.47
CA PHE A 82 -5.88 15.23 -9.65
C PHE A 82 -6.70 15.65 -8.42
N LEU A 83 -6.21 16.61 -7.63
CA LEU A 83 -6.86 17.05 -6.39
C LEU A 83 -8.26 17.63 -6.63
N ILE A 84 -8.40 18.51 -7.62
CA ILE A 84 -9.69 19.10 -8.01
C ILE A 84 -10.65 18.02 -8.47
N SER A 85 -10.21 17.14 -9.39
CA SER A 85 -11.04 16.07 -9.93
C SER A 85 -11.50 15.11 -8.84
N PHE A 86 -10.57 14.69 -7.97
CA PHE A 86 -10.85 13.79 -6.86
C PHE A 86 -11.91 14.40 -5.95
N ARG A 87 -11.75 15.67 -5.55
CA ARG A 87 -12.73 16.36 -4.70
C ARG A 87 -14.11 16.48 -5.37
N LEU A 88 -14.17 16.70 -6.68
CA LEU A 88 -15.44 16.78 -7.42
C LEU A 88 -16.19 15.44 -7.46
N PHE A 89 -15.48 14.33 -7.67
CA PHE A 89 -16.10 13.02 -7.86
C PHE A 89 -16.49 12.30 -6.56
N ILE A 90 -15.70 12.40 -5.49
CA ILE A 90 -15.91 11.63 -4.25
C ILE A 90 -17.33 11.78 -3.68
N PRO A 91 -17.91 12.97 -3.49
CA PRO A 91 -19.20 13.08 -2.82
C PRO A 91 -20.32 12.37 -3.58
N SER A 92 -20.29 12.44 -4.91
CA SER A 92 -21.27 11.81 -5.79
C SER A 92 -21.12 10.29 -5.79
N LEU A 93 -19.89 9.80 -5.99
CA LEU A 93 -19.60 8.36 -5.99
C LEU A 93 -19.87 7.74 -4.62
N SER A 94 -19.43 8.37 -3.54
CA SER A 94 -19.65 7.87 -2.18
C SER A 94 -21.13 7.74 -1.87
N ARG A 95 -21.94 8.75 -2.25
CA ARG A 95 -23.40 8.68 -2.10
C ARG A 95 -24.00 7.51 -2.87
N ARG A 96 -23.57 7.26 -4.11
CA ARG A 96 -24.03 6.12 -4.92
C ARG A 96 -23.69 4.77 -4.29
N PHE A 97 -22.46 4.61 -3.80
CA PHE A 97 -22.00 3.37 -3.14
C PHE A 97 -22.73 3.11 -1.81
N ILE A 98 -23.08 4.17 -1.08
CA ILE A 98 -23.82 4.06 0.19
C ILE A 98 -25.32 3.78 -0.06
N ASN A 99 -25.95 4.46 -1.03
CA ASN A 99 -27.40 4.36 -1.26
C ASN A 99 -27.82 3.02 -1.87
N LYS A 100 -26.96 2.36 -2.65
CA LYS A 100 -27.24 1.03 -3.22
C LYS A 100 -27.20 -0.11 -2.20
N TYR A 101 -27.06 0.19 -0.91
CA TYR A 101 -26.95 -0.82 0.14
C TYR A 101 -28.26 -1.01 0.90
N HIS A 102 -28.83 -2.22 0.80
CA HIS A 102 -29.94 -2.67 1.62
C HIS A 102 -29.43 -3.15 2.99
N THR A 103 -30.01 -2.60 4.06
CA THR A 103 -29.77 -2.85 5.50
C THR A 103 -30.21 -4.25 5.98
N VAL A 104 -30.15 -5.28 5.14
CA VAL A 104 -30.79 -6.58 5.42
C VAL A 104 -29.92 -7.51 6.27
N PHE A 105 -28.62 -7.28 6.37
CA PHE A 105 -27.78 -8.03 7.31
C PHE A 105 -27.70 -7.30 8.65
N LYS A 106 -28.52 -7.72 9.62
CA LYS A 106 -28.25 -7.47 11.05
C LYS A 106 -26.85 -8.02 11.33
N PHE A 107 -25.89 -7.12 11.45
CA PHE A 107 -24.48 -7.45 11.59
C PHE A 107 -24.29 -8.33 12.83
N THR A 108 -23.69 -9.50 12.64
CA THR A 108 -23.14 -10.25 13.75
C THR A 108 -21.91 -9.48 14.24
N THR A 109 -22.05 -8.83 15.38
CA THR A 109 -20.92 -8.24 16.11
C THR A 109 -19.98 -9.36 16.53
N PHE A 110 -18.95 -9.65 15.72
CA PHE A 110 -17.88 -10.53 16.17
C PHE A 110 -17.16 -9.85 17.33
N ASN A 111 -17.13 -10.52 18.49
CA ASN A 111 -16.26 -10.10 19.59
C ASN A 111 -14.80 -10.10 19.07
N PRO A 112 -14.03 -9.02 19.27
CA PRO A 112 -12.60 -8.97 18.92
C PRO A 112 -11.80 -10.21 19.32
N GLU A 113 -12.12 -10.82 20.47
CA GLU A 113 -11.46 -12.02 20.97
C GLU A 113 -11.74 -13.26 20.09
N GLN A 114 -12.99 -13.45 19.65
CA GLN A 114 -13.33 -14.55 18.74
C GLN A 114 -12.66 -14.36 17.38
N LEU A 115 -12.60 -13.12 16.91
CA LEU A 115 -11.92 -12.80 15.67
C LEU A 115 -10.41 -13.10 15.77
N LEU A 116 -9.77 -12.77 16.90
CA LEU A 116 -8.36 -13.09 17.13
C LEU A 116 -8.09 -14.60 17.05
N ILE A 117 -8.95 -15.44 17.64
CA ILE A 117 -8.80 -16.91 17.58
C ILE A 117 -8.90 -17.41 16.14
N VAL A 118 -9.91 -16.96 15.39
CA VAL A 118 -10.07 -17.36 13.97
C VAL A 118 -8.86 -16.92 13.15
N LEU A 119 -8.39 -15.69 13.34
CA LEU A 119 -7.22 -15.16 12.64
C LEU A 119 -5.94 -15.92 13.01
N ALA A 120 -5.73 -16.24 14.29
CA ALA A 120 -4.58 -17.03 14.75
C ALA A 120 -4.59 -18.43 14.14
N PHE A 121 -5.76 -19.07 14.03
CA PHE A 121 -5.90 -20.36 13.37
C PHE A 121 -5.56 -20.29 11.87
N VAL A 122 -6.12 -19.30 11.16
CA VAL A 122 -5.82 -19.09 9.73
C VAL A 122 -4.34 -18.78 9.52
N TRP A 123 -3.75 -17.95 10.37
CA TRP A 123 -2.32 -17.65 10.37
C TRP A 123 -1.47 -18.92 10.55
N LEU A 124 -1.82 -19.78 11.51
CA LEU A 124 -1.09 -21.02 11.77
C LEU A 124 -1.15 -21.97 10.57
N VAL A 125 -2.31 -22.12 9.94
CA VAL A 125 -2.46 -22.94 8.71
C VAL A 125 -1.60 -22.39 7.57
N LEU A 126 -1.61 -21.07 7.37
CA LEU A 126 -0.79 -20.44 6.34
C LEU A 126 0.70 -20.52 6.65
N LEU A 127 1.09 -20.39 7.92
CA LEU A 127 2.46 -20.56 8.36
C LEU A 127 2.94 -21.99 8.13
N ALA A 128 2.14 -23.01 8.47
CA ALA A 128 2.47 -24.41 8.23
C ALA A 128 2.68 -24.69 6.72
N TYR A 129 1.81 -24.14 5.88
CA TYR A 129 1.99 -24.20 4.43
C TYR A 129 3.26 -23.46 3.96
N GLY A 130 3.53 -22.27 4.49
CA GLY A 130 4.75 -21.50 4.22
C GLY A 130 6.02 -22.24 4.65
N VAL A 131 6.03 -22.88 5.82
CA VAL A 131 7.14 -23.71 6.32
C VAL A 131 7.38 -24.92 5.41
N SER A 132 6.33 -25.56 4.92
CA SER A 132 6.46 -26.67 3.96
C SER A 132 7.16 -26.24 2.66
N ARG A 133 7.02 -24.97 2.27
CA ARG A 133 7.67 -24.39 1.09
C ARG A 133 9.15 -24.08 1.30
N VAL A 134 9.59 -23.92 2.55
CA VAL A 134 10.99 -23.66 2.92
C VAL A 134 11.63 -24.94 3.48
N ASN A 135 11.24 -26.10 2.95
CA ASN A 135 11.76 -27.42 3.34
C ASN A 135 11.69 -27.70 4.85
N GLY A 136 10.67 -27.18 5.55
CA GLY A 136 10.49 -27.40 6.99
C GLY A 136 11.30 -26.47 7.90
N ASN A 137 12.08 -25.53 7.35
CA ASN A 137 12.89 -24.62 8.16
C ASN A 137 12.04 -23.48 8.76
N ILE A 138 11.58 -23.67 10.00
CA ILE A 138 10.77 -22.70 10.74
C ILE A 138 11.53 -21.38 10.98
N ALA A 139 12.83 -21.46 11.26
CA ALA A 139 13.65 -20.27 11.51
C ALA A 139 13.75 -19.41 10.24
N ALA A 140 14.02 -20.01 9.08
CA ALA A 140 14.05 -19.28 7.80
C ALA A 140 12.66 -18.76 7.40
N ALA A 141 11.59 -19.48 7.77
CA ALA A 141 10.22 -19.07 7.52
C ALA A 141 9.81 -17.82 8.32
N LEU A 142 10.14 -17.74 9.61
CA LEU A 142 9.81 -16.59 10.46
C LEU A 142 10.85 -15.47 10.39
N PHE A 143 12.12 -15.81 10.14
CA PHE A 143 13.27 -14.91 10.10
C PHE A 143 14.03 -15.11 8.80
N PRO A 144 13.57 -14.54 7.67
CA PRO A 144 14.26 -14.63 6.39
C PRO A 144 15.49 -13.72 6.35
N VAL A 145 16.53 -14.04 7.15
CA VAL A 145 17.72 -13.19 7.36
C VAL A 145 18.50 -12.94 6.06
N LEU A 146 18.36 -13.80 5.05
CA LEU A 146 18.99 -13.65 3.73
C LEU A 146 18.29 -12.61 2.82
N GLY A 147 17.25 -11.92 3.29
CA GLY A 147 16.62 -10.83 2.55
C GLY A 147 15.97 -11.28 1.24
N ARG A 148 16.21 -10.50 0.17
CA ARG A 148 15.64 -10.77 -1.16
C ARG A 148 16.30 -11.92 -1.91
N ARG A 149 17.53 -12.30 -1.52
CA ARG A 149 18.28 -13.41 -2.14
C ARG A 149 17.93 -14.76 -1.53
N GLY A 150 17.32 -14.77 -0.33
CA GLY A 150 16.96 -15.99 0.39
C GLY A 150 15.71 -16.70 -0.11
N ILE A 151 15.53 -17.94 0.34
CA ILE A 151 14.28 -18.69 0.16
C ILE A 151 13.20 -18.03 1.04
N GLN A 152 12.10 -17.62 0.42
CA GLN A 152 10.99 -16.95 1.10
C GLN A 152 9.74 -17.83 1.06
N MET A 153 8.94 -17.83 2.12
CA MET A 153 7.68 -18.59 2.19
C MET A 153 6.74 -18.29 1.02
N TRP A 154 6.62 -17.01 0.68
CA TRP A 154 5.68 -16.49 -0.33
C TRP A 154 6.40 -15.96 -1.59
N GLY A 155 7.68 -16.31 -1.76
CA GLY A 155 8.50 -15.91 -2.92
C GLY A 155 8.03 -16.59 -4.22
N ARG A 156 8.22 -15.90 -5.34
CA ARG A 156 7.84 -16.38 -6.70
C ARG A 156 8.90 -15.96 -7.71
N SER A 157 9.04 -16.72 -8.79
CA SER A 157 9.76 -16.27 -9.98
C SER A 157 8.93 -15.24 -10.75
N ALA A 158 9.60 -14.25 -11.37
CA ALA A 158 8.96 -13.18 -12.14
C ALA A 158 8.07 -13.70 -13.30
N THR A 159 8.36 -14.89 -13.81
CA THR A 159 7.65 -15.54 -14.93
C THR A 159 6.36 -16.28 -14.54
N GLY A 160 6.03 -16.40 -13.24
CA GLY A 160 4.72 -16.90 -12.80
C GLY A 160 4.36 -18.29 -13.32
N GLY A 161 5.01 -19.34 -12.81
CA GLY A 161 4.61 -20.73 -13.08
C GLY A 161 3.23 -21.12 -12.52
N GLY A 162 2.74 -22.32 -12.86
CA GLY A 162 1.36 -22.78 -12.57
C GLY A 162 0.93 -22.74 -11.09
N GLY A 163 1.86 -22.90 -10.14
CA GLY A 163 1.58 -22.75 -8.70
C GLY A 163 1.66 -21.31 -8.17
N GLY A 164 2.12 -20.37 -8.99
CA GLY A 164 2.39 -18.99 -8.61
C GLY A 164 1.16 -18.29 -8.05
N PHE A 165 -0.02 -18.45 -8.66
CA PHE A 165 -1.26 -17.80 -8.21
C PHE A 165 -1.71 -18.23 -6.79
N ILE A 166 -1.60 -19.51 -6.45
CA ILE A 166 -1.98 -20.02 -5.12
C ILE A 166 -1.03 -19.47 -4.07
N VAL A 167 0.28 -19.56 -4.32
CA VAL A 167 1.32 -18.95 -3.46
C VAL A 167 1.08 -17.44 -3.34
N SER A 168 0.60 -16.80 -4.41
CA SER A 168 0.27 -15.38 -4.39
C SER A 168 -0.84 -15.04 -3.44
N SER A 169 -1.95 -15.72 -3.64
CA SER A 169 -3.18 -15.52 -2.89
C SER A 169 -2.94 -15.82 -1.43
N ALA A 170 -2.25 -16.92 -1.12
CA ALA A 170 -1.87 -17.28 0.24
C ALA A 170 -0.95 -16.23 0.89
N GLY A 171 0.04 -15.70 0.16
CA GLY A 171 0.87 -14.60 0.66
C GLY A 171 0.08 -13.32 0.96
N TYR A 172 -0.86 -12.93 0.10
CA TYR A 172 -1.71 -11.77 0.37
C TYR A 172 -2.67 -11.99 1.55
N VAL A 173 -3.25 -13.18 1.69
CA VAL A 173 -4.07 -13.53 2.85
C VAL A 173 -3.21 -13.58 4.12
N TYR A 174 -1.97 -14.06 4.04
CA TYR A 174 -1.03 -14.04 5.16
C TYR A 174 -0.76 -12.60 5.62
N THR A 175 -0.40 -11.69 4.70
CA THR A 175 -0.23 -10.26 4.99
C THR A 175 -1.50 -9.64 5.59
N LEU A 176 -2.68 -9.96 5.04
CA LEU A 176 -3.97 -9.50 5.56
C LEU A 176 -4.17 -9.90 7.02
N VAL A 177 -3.99 -11.18 7.34
CA VAL A 177 -4.18 -11.70 8.70
C VAL A 177 -3.21 -11.06 9.68
N CYS A 178 -1.95 -10.89 9.27
CA CYS A 178 -0.94 -10.21 10.07
C CYS A 178 -1.30 -8.74 10.34
N ALA A 179 -1.83 -8.03 9.35
CA ALA A 179 -2.31 -6.65 9.51
C ALA A 179 -3.50 -6.56 10.49
N PHE A 180 -4.39 -7.57 10.51
CA PHE A 180 -5.49 -7.61 11.47
C PHE A 180 -5.01 -7.69 12.92
N PHE A 181 -3.89 -8.35 13.23
CA PHE A 181 -3.38 -8.39 14.60
C PHE A 181 -3.08 -6.98 15.14
N GLY A 182 -2.45 -6.13 14.32
CA GLY A 182 -2.24 -4.72 14.64
C GLY A 182 -3.56 -3.95 14.80
N VAL A 183 -4.53 -4.19 13.92
CA VAL A 183 -5.87 -3.55 13.99
C VAL A 183 -6.60 -3.86 15.29
N LEU A 184 -6.47 -5.09 15.81
CA LEU A 184 -7.16 -5.52 17.03
C LEU A 184 -6.57 -4.91 18.31
N LEU A 185 -5.33 -4.42 18.28
CA LEU A 185 -4.60 -3.96 19.46
C LEU A 185 -5.31 -2.87 20.29
N PRO A 186 -5.84 -1.77 19.71
CA PRO A 186 -6.57 -0.75 20.46
C PRO A 186 -8.02 -1.14 20.82
N LEU A 187 -8.54 -2.26 20.30
CA LEU A 187 -9.90 -2.70 20.58
C LEU A 187 -10.04 -3.28 22.00
N PRO A 188 -11.24 -3.18 22.61
CA PRO A 188 -11.48 -3.73 23.93
C PRO A 188 -11.42 -5.27 23.89
N MET A 189 -10.47 -5.83 24.65
CA MET A 189 -10.25 -7.27 24.86
C MET A 189 -9.79 -7.49 26.31
N SER A 190 -10.01 -8.69 26.85
CA SER A 190 -9.46 -9.08 28.15
C SER A 190 -7.93 -9.15 28.13
N LYS A 191 -7.31 -9.10 29.32
CA LYS A 191 -5.84 -9.01 29.47
C LYS A 191 -5.11 -10.17 28.80
N ILE A 192 -5.67 -11.39 28.89
CA ILE A 192 -5.09 -12.61 28.31
C ILE A 192 -5.05 -12.52 26.78
N PHE A 193 -6.18 -12.15 26.15
CA PHE A 193 -6.23 -12.00 24.69
C PHE A 193 -5.40 -10.81 24.18
N LYS A 194 -5.28 -9.72 24.96
CA LYS A 194 -4.34 -8.64 24.64
C LYS A 194 -2.89 -9.13 24.63
N PHE A 195 -2.49 -9.88 25.66
CA PHE A 195 -1.15 -10.45 25.73
C PHE A 195 -0.89 -11.41 24.56
N LEU A 196 -1.85 -12.30 24.25
CA LEU A 196 -1.77 -13.18 23.09
C LEU A 196 -1.61 -12.41 21.77
N ASN A 197 -2.38 -11.34 21.57
CA ASN A 197 -2.27 -10.52 20.36
C ASN A 197 -0.89 -9.86 20.24
N ILE A 198 -0.34 -9.34 21.34
CA ILE A 198 1.01 -8.77 21.37
C ILE A 198 2.04 -9.85 21.02
N LEU A 199 1.93 -11.05 21.59
CA LEU A 199 2.82 -12.17 21.29
C LEU A 199 2.78 -12.51 19.79
N LEU A 200 1.59 -12.59 19.19
CA LEU A 200 1.43 -12.85 17.75
C LEU A 200 2.08 -11.76 16.90
N ILE A 201 1.93 -10.48 17.27
CA ILE A 201 2.58 -9.37 16.57
C ILE A 201 4.11 -9.50 16.66
N VAL A 202 4.65 -9.81 17.84
CA VAL A 202 6.11 -9.98 18.05
C VAL A 202 6.67 -11.16 17.26
N ILE A 203 5.91 -12.25 17.10
CA ILE A 203 6.33 -13.41 16.29
C ILE A 203 6.32 -13.08 14.80
N VAL A 204 5.34 -12.31 14.35
CA VAL A 204 5.08 -12.06 12.93
C VAL A 204 5.92 -10.91 12.36
N LEU A 205 6.18 -9.88 13.15
CA LEU A 205 6.87 -8.67 12.70
C LEU A 205 8.28 -8.92 12.12
N PRO A 206 9.14 -9.78 12.72
CA PRO A 206 10.48 -10.08 12.19
C PRO A 206 10.46 -10.56 10.74
N TYR A 207 9.46 -11.36 10.36
CA TYR A 207 9.31 -11.82 8.98
C TYR A 207 9.28 -10.65 8.00
N PHE A 208 8.46 -9.63 8.27
CA PHE A 208 8.30 -8.49 7.38
C PHE A 208 9.49 -7.54 7.37
N ILE A 209 10.23 -7.45 8.49
CA ILE A 209 11.47 -6.68 8.57
C ILE A 209 12.55 -7.34 7.70
N PHE A 210 12.82 -8.62 7.96
CA PHE A 210 13.92 -9.34 7.29
C PHE A 210 13.60 -9.72 5.84
N LEU A 211 12.34 -9.68 5.40
CA LEU A 211 11.98 -9.87 4.00
C LEU A 211 12.59 -8.80 3.08
N GLY A 212 13.03 -7.66 3.62
CA GLY A 212 13.64 -6.59 2.83
C GLY A 212 12.68 -5.87 1.88
N THR A 213 11.37 -5.93 2.17
CA THR A 213 10.32 -5.41 1.27
C THR A 213 9.45 -4.36 1.96
N ARG A 214 9.73 -3.07 1.68
CA ARG A 214 9.12 -1.90 2.33
C ARG A 214 7.60 -1.85 2.27
N ASN A 215 7.01 -2.13 1.10
CA ASN A 215 5.56 -2.04 0.90
C ASN A 215 4.76 -3.08 1.70
N LEU A 216 5.30 -4.30 1.87
CA LEU A 216 4.67 -5.36 2.65
C LEU A 216 4.72 -5.05 4.15
N LEU A 217 5.83 -4.49 4.62
CA LEU A 217 5.95 -4.01 5.99
C LEU A 217 4.94 -2.89 6.29
N LEU A 218 4.84 -1.86 5.42
CA LEU A 218 3.86 -0.79 5.58
C LEU A 218 2.42 -1.33 5.54
N ALA A 219 2.14 -2.32 4.69
CA ALA A 219 0.81 -2.95 4.62
C ALA A 219 0.38 -3.61 5.94
N VAL A 220 1.32 -4.02 6.79
CA VAL A 220 1.05 -4.66 8.09
C VAL A 220 1.04 -3.64 9.23
N ILE A 221 1.97 -2.68 9.24
CA ILE A 221 2.11 -1.71 10.34
C ILE A 221 1.05 -0.60 10.25
N MET A 222 0.82 -0.04 9.06
CA MET A 222 -0.05 1.12 8.89
C MET A 222 -1.50 0.89 9.37
N PRO A 223 -2.15 -0.26 9.09
CA PRO A 223 -3.48 -0.54 9.63
C PRO A 223 -3.54 -0.51 11.16
N GLY A 224 -2.50 -1.02 11.84
CA GLY A 224 -2.40 -0.99 13.30
C GLY A 224 -2.25 0.44 13.83
N TYR A 225 -1.36 1.24 13.21
CA TYR A 225 -1.21 2.66 13.54
C TYR A 225 -2.52 3.43 13.33
N PHE A 226 -3.21 3.24 12.20
CA PHE A 226 -4.50 3.91 11.95
C PHE A 226 -5.59 3.47 12.93
N SER A 227 -5.60 2.20 13.32
CA SER A 227 -6.49 1.71 14.38
C SER A 227 -6.25 2.48 15.68
N TYR A 228 -4.98 2.64 16.07
CA TYR A 228 -4.62 3.44 17.23
C TYR A 228 -5.03 4.91 17.06
N ALA A 229 -4.64 5.57 15.96
CA ALA A 229 -4.88 6.99 15.74
C ALA A 229 -6.39 7.34 15.77
N LEU A 230 -7.24 6.49 15.19
CA LEU A 230 -8.68 6.71 15.13
C LEU A 230 -9.41 6.34 16.43
N PHE A 231 -9.05 5.23 17.08
CA PHE A 231 -9.84 4.67 18.18
C PHE A 231 -9.24 4.84 19.57
N SER A 232 -7.98 5.26 19.69
CA SER A 232 -7.41 5.55 21.01
C SER A 232 -8.15 6.72 21.67
N ARG A 233 -8.33 6.61 23.00
CA ARG A 233 -8.95 7.65 23.84
C ARG A 233 -7.96 8.76 24.24
N ASP A 234 -6.77 8.73 23.67
CA ASP A 234 -5.71 9.69 23.99
C ASP A 234 -6.03 11.08 23.42
N SER A 235 -5.50 12.12 24.07
CA SER A 235 -5.61 13.50 23.58
C SER A 235 -4.83 13.68 22.27
N LEU A 236 -5.24 14.65 21.45
CA LEU A 236 -4.60 14.91 20.15
C LEU A 236 -3.09 15.14 20.24
N TRP A 237 -2.60 15.79 21.30
CA TRP A 237 -1.17 15.98 21.52
C TRP A 237 -0.42 14.66 21.76
N LYS A 238 -0.97 13.74 22.55
CA LYS A 238 -0.38 12.40 22.75
C LYS A 238 -0.36 11.61 21.45
N LYS A 239 -1.45 11.69 20.67
CA LYS A 239 -1.52 11.08 19.34
C LYS A 239 -0.42 11.65 18.45
N ALA A 240 -0.26 12.97 18.38
CA ALA A 240 0.79 13.61 17.59
C ALA A 240 2.20 13.17 18.01
N LEU A 241 2.49 13.10 19.31
CA LEU A 241 3.78 12.63 19.81
C LEU A 241 4.04 11.17 19.44
N ILE A 242 3.05 10.30 19.60
CA ILE A 242 3.16 8.88 19.21
C ILE A 242 3.28 8.74 17.70
N SER A 243 2.59 9.55 16.92
CA SER A 243 2.74 9.61 15.46
C SER A 243 4.16 9.99 15.05
N MET A 244 4.76 11.00 15.69
CA MET A 244 6.16 11.39 15.44
C MET A 244 7.13 10.26 15.80
N ALA A 245 6.98 9.66 16.98
CA ALA A 245 7.81 8.54 17.39
C ALA A 245 7.66 7.31 16.47
N THR A 246 6.44 7.01 16.05
CA THR A 246 6.14 5.91 15.11
C THR A 246 6.75 6.19 13.74
N PHE A 247 6.62 7.43 13.24
CA PHE A 247 7.23 7.85 11.99
C PHE A 247 8.75 7.70 12.02
N TRP A 248 9.39 8.19 13.08
CA TRP A 248 10.84 8.06 13.25
C TRP A 248 11.27 6.58 13.31
N ALA A 249 10.59 5.75 14.10
CA ALA A 249 10.88 4.33 14.19
C ALA A 249 10.71 3.60 12.85
N ILE A 250 9.64 3.91 12.09
CA ILE A 250 9.46 3.35 10.74
C ILE A 250 10.56 3.83 9.81
N ASN A 251 10.97 5.10 9.89
CA ASN A 251 12.03 5.65 9.05
C ASN A 251 13.36 4.92 9.28
N GLU A 252 13.80 4.78 10.53
CA GLU A 252 15.03 4.03 10.87
C GLU A 252 14.97 2.58 10.41
N LEU A 253 13.82 1.94 10.61
CA LEU A 253 13.61 0.56 10.16
C LEU A 253 13.65 0.45 8.61
N MET A 254 13.14 1.45 7.89
CA MET A 254 13.23 1.49 6.43
C MET A 254 14.67 1.67 5.97
N THR A 255 15.46 2.53 6.62
CA THR A 255 16.90 2.69 6.36
C THR A 255 17.62 1.36 6.54
N LEU A 256 17.42 0.69 7.68
CA LEU A 256 17.98 -0.63 7.96
C LEU A 256 17.59 -1.66 6.88
N ILE A 257 16.33 -1.66 6.45
CA ILE A 257 15.87 -2.53 5.36
C ILE A 257 16.61 -2.23 4.06
N ILE A 258 16.81 -0.97 3.70
CA ILE A 258 17.47 -0.58 2.45
C ILE A 258 18.93 -1.04 2.45
N THR A 259 19.64 -0.83 3.55
CA THR A 259 21.05 -1.22 3.68
C THR A 259 21.24 -2.73 3.48
N TYR A 260 20.37 -3.55 4.07
CA TYR A 260 20.60 -5.01 4.14
C TYR A 260 19.71 -5.85 3.21
N ARG A 261 18.72 -5.28 2.50
CA ARG A 261 17.77 -6.08 1.68
C ARG A 261 18.44 -6.92 0.58
N ASN A 262 19.54 -6.43 0.01
CA ASN A 262 20.24 -7.08 -1.11
C ASN A 262 21.41 -7.95 -0.63
N ILE A 263 22.05 -7.59 0.49
CA ILE A 263 23.24 -8.25 1.03
C ILE A 263 22.87 -9.35 2.04
N GLY A 264 21.72 -9.20 2.71
CA GLY A 264 21.27 -10.04 3.81
C GLY A 264 21.56 -9.41 5.18
N PHE A 265 20.68 -9.67 6.14
CA PHE A 265 20.72 -9.15 7.50
C PHE A 265 21.69 -9.91 8.41
N ILE A 266 22.43 -10.90 7.90
CA ILE A 266 23.46 -11.62 8.67
C ILE A 266 24.58 -10.64 9.06
N GLY A 267 24.91 -9.67 8.20
CA GLY A 267 25.87 -8.61 8.48
C GLY A 267 25.46 -7.66 9.61
N LEU A 268 24.18 -7.64 10.02
CA LEU A 268 23.73 -6.92 11.22
C LEU A 268 24.23 -7.61 12.50
N PHE A 269 24.35 -8.94 12.48
CA PHE A 269 24.70 -9.75 13.65
C PHE A 269 26.18 -10.13 13.71
N ASN A 270 26.88 -10.10 12.57
CA ASN A 270 28.31 -10.38 12.48
C ASN A 270 29.03 -9.23 11.74
N PRO A 271 29.61 -8.25 12.46
CA PRO A 271 30.34 -7.14 11.87
C PRO A 271 31.63 -7.56 11.15
N ASP A 272 32.20 -8.74 11.46
CA ASP A 272 33.40 -9.26 10.79
C ASP A 272 33.13 -9.77 9.35
N PHE A 273 31.86 -9.98 8.98
CA PHE A 273 31.45 -10.24 7.59
C PHE A 273 31.22 -8.94 6.79
N ALA A 274 31.36 -7.77 7.41
CA ALA A 274 30.96 -6.49 6.84
C ALA A 274 31.96 -5.76 5.91
N PRO A 275 33.26 -6.09 5.76
CA PRO A 275 34.16 -5.25 4.94
C PRO A 275 34.51 -5.79 3.54
N GLN A 276 33.79 -6.75 2.94
CA GLN A 276 34.06 -7.20 1.55
C GLN A 276 32.98 -6.85 0.52
N PHE A 277 31.88 -6.21 0.92
CA PHE A 277 30.69 -6.07 0.06
C PHE A 277 30.25 -4.61 -0.18
N GLN A 278 31.12 -3.64 0.13
CA GLN A 278 30.82 -2.21 0.02
C GLN A 278 31.05 -1.61 -1.39
N GLU A 279 31.80 -2.26 -2.29
CA GLU A 279 32.15 -1.65 -3.60
C GLU A 279 31.02 -1.68 -4.66
N GLU A 280 29.92 -2.41 -4.47
CA GLU A 280 28.81 -2.46 -5.45
C GLU A 280 27.57 -1.62 -5.05
N VAL A 281 27.57 -0.95 -3.89
CA VAL A 281 26.36 -0.30 -3.35
C VAL A 281 26.23 1.18 -3.73
N GLU A 282 27.29 1.81 -4.27
CA GLU A 282 27.27 3.25 -4.57
C GLU A 282 26.50 3.63 -5.85
N GLU A 283 26.15 2.69 -6.74
CA GLU A 283 25.42 3.02 -7.99
C GLU A 283 23.95 2.55 -8.08
N GLU A 284 23.45 1.70 -7.17
CA GLU A 284 22.05 1.21 -7.19
C GLU A 284 21.09 2.00 -6.27
N GLY A 285 21.38 3.28 -6.05
CA GLY A 285 20.65 4.16 -5.14
C GLY A 285 19.20 4.45 -5.58
N HIS A 286 18.22 3.90 -4.85
CA HIS A 286 16.87 4.51 -4.69
C HIS A 286 15.95 4.74 -5.92
N LEU A 287 16.21 4.17 -7.11
CA LEU A 287 15.54 4.53 -8.39
C LEU A 287 14.06 4.14 -8.61
N GLY A 288 13.21 4.01 -7.58
CA GLY A 288 11.80 3.64 -7.85
C GLY A 288 10.79 3.78 -6.73
N LEU A 289 11.03 4.69 -5.77
CA LEU A 289 10.05 5.03 -4.73
C LEU A 289 9.72 6.52 -4.64
N ASN A 290 10.20 7.32 -5.57
CA ASN A 290 10.06 8.76 -5.57
C ASN A 290 8.98 9.15 -6.61
N MET A 291 7.75 9.35 -6.17
CA MET A 291 6.60 9.43 -7.09
C MET A 291 6.54 10.76 -7.85
N LEU A 292 7.08 11.83 -7.27
CA LEU A 292 7.23 13.09 -7.99
C LEU A 292 8.31 12.95 -9.08
N GLU A 293 9.47 12.37 -8.73
CA GLU A 293 10.56 12.08 -9.67
C GLU A 293 10.09 11.20 -10.84
N GLU A 294 9.37 10.11 -10.55
CA GLU A 294 8.82 9.25 -11.62
C GLU A 294 7.81 10.01 -12.50
N LEU A 295 7.04 10.95 -11.94
CA LEU A 295 6.16 11.81 -12.73
C LEU A 295 6.96 12.77 -13.64
N CYS A 296 8.10 13.28 -13.18
CA CYS A 296 9.01 14.09 -13.98
C CYS A 296 9.58 13.30 -15.16
N TYR A 297 10.08 12.09 -14.94
CA TYR A 297 10.56 11.20 -16.01
C TYR A 297 9.47 10.91 -17.06
N ILE A 298 8.25 10.62 -16.62
CA ILE A 298 7.13 10.39 -17.54
C ILE A 298 6.86 11.63 -18.41
N ASN A 299 6.87 12.82 -17.81
CA ASN A 299 6.68 14.07 -18.54
C ASN A 299 7.82 14.36 -19.52
N GLN A 300 9.06 14.03 -19.15
CA GLN A 300 10.23 14.18 -20.00
C GLN A 300 10.15 13.25 -21.21
N PHE A 301 9.98 11.94 -20.99
CA PHE A 301 9.89 10.95 -22.05
C PHE A 301 8.69 11.19 -22.98
N TYR A 302 7.60 11.76 -22.46
CA TYR A 302 6.48 12.17 -23.30
C TYR A 302 6.81 13.36 -24.20
N GLN A 303 7.58 14.34 -23.71
CA GLN A 303 8.02 15.49 -24.52
C GLN A 303 9.03 15.09 -25.60
N GLU A 304 9.88 14.12 -25.30
CA GLU A 304 10.85 13.54 -26.25
C GLU A 304 10.19 12.63 -27.30
N GLY A 305 8.91 12.25 -27.12
CA GLY A 305 8.22 11.31 -27.99
C GLY A 305 8.57 9.84 -27.75
N SER A 306 9.26 9.53 -26.65
CA SER A 306 9.72 8.19 -26.26
C SER A 306 8.61 7.33 -25.63
N ILE A 307 7.52 7.94 -25.12
CA ILE A 307 6.35 7.25 -24.58
C ILE A 307 5.15 7.36 -25.51
N ASN A 308 4.56 6.21 -25.85
CA ASN A 308 3.24 6.13 -26.48
C ASN A 308 2.15 5.93 -25.41
N LEU A 309 1.06 6.68 -25.54
CA LEU A 309 -0.10 6.54 -24.64
C LEU A 309 -0.80 5.20 -24.87
N THR A 310 -1.18 4.55 -23.76
CA THR A 310 -1.78 3.20 -23.81
C THR A 310 -3.31 3.19 -23.81
N TYR A 311 -3.96 4.36 -23.67
CA TYR A 311 -5.42 4.54 -23.69
C TYR A 311 -6.20 3.56 -22.80
N GLY A 312 -5.70 3.30 -21.59
CA GLY A 312 -6.31 2.36 -20.63
C GLY A 312 -5.77 0.94 -20.69
N GLY A 313 -4.91 0.62 -21.67
CA GLY A 313 -4.31 -0.70 -21.85
C GLY A 313 -3.55 -1.19 -20.62
N ARG A 314 -2.85 -0.29 -19.89
CA ARG A 314 -2.18 -0.67 -18.64
C ARG A 314 -3.16 -1.00 -17.51
N TYR A 315 -4.24 -0.24 -17.36
CA TYR A 315 -5.28 -0.58 -16.37
C TYR A 315 -5.98 -1.91 -16.72
N LEU A 316 -6.15 -2.21 -18.01
CA LEU A 316 -6.68 -3.49 -18.46
C LEU A 316 -5.70 -4.64 -18.19
N ALA A 317 -4.40 -4.45 -18.45
CA ALA A 317 -3.36 -5.42 -18.13
C ALA A 317 -3.32 -5.74 -16.62
N GLU A 318 -3.48 -4.72 -15.78
CA GLU A 318 -3.63 -4.86 -14.33
C GLU A 318 -4.86 -5.68 -13.94
N ALA A 319 -6.02 -5.39 -14.54
CA ALA A 319 -7.24 -6.14 -14.30
C ALA A 319 -7.13 -7.61 -14.75
N ALA A 320 -6.47 -7.84 -15.89
CA ALA A 320 -6.21 -9.17 -16.44
C ALA A 320 -5.21 -9.98 -15.60
N ASN A 321 -4.48 -9.33 -14.67
CA ASN A 321 -3.47 -10.00 -13.86
C ASN A 321 -4.06 -11.04 -12.90
N ILE A 322 -5.37 -11.01 -12.64
CA ILE A 322 -6.11 -12.07 -11.93
C ILE A 322 -5.90 -13.42 -12.60
N ILE A 323 -5.83 -13.44 -13.93
CA ILE A 323 -5.76 -14.67 -14.71
C ILE A 323 -4.31 -15.19 -14.62
N PRO A 324 -4.12 -16.41 -14.07
CA PRO A 324 -2.80 -17.03 -14.02
C PRO A 324 -2.21 -17.20 -15.43
N ARG A 325 -0.88 -17.06 -15.58
CA ARG A 325 -0.20 -17.28 -16.86
C ARG A 325 -0.37 -18.71 -17.38
N ALA A 326 -0.64 -19.68 -16.50
CA ALA A 326 -0.99 -21.03 -16.91
C ALA A 326 -2.28 -21.10 -17.75
N ILE A 327 -3.23 -20.19 -17.52
CA ILE A 327 -4.50 -20.10 -18.26
C ILE A 327 -4.35 -19.16 -19.45
N TRP A 328 -3.60 -18.06 -19.30
CA TRP A 328 -3.30 -17.12 -20.37
C TRP A 328 -1.79 -16.83 -20.46
N PRO A 329 -1.04 -17.65 -21.22
CA PRO A 329 0.43 -17.54 -21.29
C PRO A 329 0.90 -16.18 -21.81
N ASN A 330 0.27 -15.72 -22.89
CA ASN A 330 0.63 -14.48 -23.60
C ASN A 330 -0.07 -13.24 -23.02
N LYS A 331 -0.45 -13.24 -21.73
CA LYS A 331 -1.09 -12.06 -21.13
C LYS A 331 -0.12 -10.86 -21.11
N PRO A 332 -0.63 -9.62 -21.30
CA PRO A 332 0.18 -8.41 -21.30
C PRO A 332 1.03 -8.32 -20.03
N LEU A 333 2.28 -7.92 -20.21
CA LEU A 333 3.18 -7.66 -19.09
C LEU A 333 2.96 -6.22 -18.61
N ILE A 334 2.99 -6.04 -17.30
CA ILE A 334 2.75 -4.75 -16.66
C ILE A 334 4.08 -4.02 -16.52
N GLY A 335 4.12 -2.74 -16.89
CA GLY A 335 5.22 -1.84 -16.51
C GLY A 335 6.53 -1.99 -17.29
N ILE A 336 6.67 -3.00 -18.17
CA ILE A 336 7.92 -3.30 -18.88
C ILE A 336 8.40 -2.12 -19.71
N ASP A 337 7.54 -1.56 -20.56
CA ASP A 337 7.94 -0.49 -21.49
C ASP A 337 8.53 0.72 -20.74
N TYR A 338 8.00 1.02 -19.56
CA TYR A 338 8.50 2.13 -18.75
C TYR A 338 9.81 1.78 -18.06
N ALA A 339 9.96 0.54 -17.58
CA ALA A 339 11.19 0.09 -16.96
C ALA A 339 12.36 0.04 -17.96
N ILE A 340 12.10 -0.37 -19.21
CA ILE A 340 13.09 -0.30 -20.30
C ILE A 340 13.51 1.14 -20.54
N LEU A 341 12.56 2.07 -20.65
CA LEU A 341 12.84 3.50 -20.87
C LEU A 341 13.63 4.13 -19.71
N ARG A 342 13.42 3.67 -18.47
CA ARG A 342 14.20 4.10 -17.31
C ARG A 342 15.61 3.47 -17.23
N GLY A 343 16.04 2.73 -18.25
CA GLY A 343 17.38 2.15 -18.33
C GLY A 343 17.53 0.78 -17.69
N PHE A 344 16.43 0.14 -17.27
CA PHE A 344 16.47 -1.20 -16.67
C PHE A 344 16.32 -2.32 -17.69
N GLY A 345 16.44 -2.01 -18.99
CA GLY A 345 16.43 -3.01 -20.06
C GLY A 345 17.69 -3.88 -20.04
N GLY A 346 17.53 -5.20 -20.22
CA GLY A 346 18.64 -6.15 -20.21
C GLY A 346 18.41 -7.33 -21.15
N ALA A 347 19.38 -7.60 -22.03
CA ALA A 347 19.29 -8.65 -23.04
C ALA A 347 19.29 -10.09 -22.46
N ASP A 348 19.80 -10.28 -21.24
CA ASP A 348 20.04 -11.59 -20.63
C ASP A 348 18.89 -12.12 -19.75
N ASN A 349 17.78 -11.38 -19.64
CA ASN A 349 16.60 -11.80 -18.87
C ASN A 349 15.43 -12.16 -19.80
N ASP A 350 14.70 -13.24 -19.50
CA ASP A 350 13.51 -13.71 -20.26
C ASP A 350 12.42 -12.63 -20.45
N ILE A 351 12.44 -11.57 -19.63
CA ILE A 351 11.46 -10.48 -19.59
C ILE A 351 12.05 -9.17 -20.17
N GLY A 352 13.35 -9.14 -20.47
CA GLY A 352 14.04 -7.98 -21.04
C GLY A 352 14.30 -6.85 -20.04
N VAL A 353 14.06 -7.04 -18.74
CA VAL A 353 14.17 -6.00 -17.70
C VAL A 353 14.76 -6.56 -16.39
N PHE A 354 15.67 -5.82 -15.76
CA PHE A 354 16.29 -6.15 -14.46
C PHE A 354 15.40 -5.84 -13.25
N ALA A 355 14.65 -4.73 -13.29
CA ALA A 355 13.73 -4.34 -12.23
C ALA A 355 12.50 -3.62 -12.80
N THR A 356 11.32 -3.93 -12.27
CA THR A 356 10.09 -3.19 -12.57
C THR A 356 10.03 -1.90 -11.76
N ILE A 357 9.86 -0.75 -12.43
CA ILE A 357 9.68 0.56 -11.77
C ILE A 357 8.20 0.95 -11.74
N SER A 358 7.80 1.52 -10.62
CA SER A 358 6.45 2.00 -10.37
C SER A 358 6.26 3.39 -10.97
N THR A 359 5.24 3.59 -11.82
CA THR A 359 4.97 4.90 -12.44
C THR A 359 4.25 5.91 -11.54
N GLY A 360 3.95 5.56 -10.29
CA GLY A 360 3.14 6.41 -9.42
C GLY A 360 1.65 6.38 -9.75
N LEU A 361 0.81 6.75 -8.78
CA LEU A 361 -0.64 6.89 -8.96
C LEU A 361 -1.01 7.84 -10.11
N ILE A 362 -0.44 9.05 -10.09
CA ILE A 362 -0.72 10.09 -11.09
C ILE A 362 -0.04 9.74 -12.41
N GLY A 363 1.22 9.27 -12.38
CA GLY A 363 1.96 8.90 -13.57
C GLY A 363 1.39 7.68 -14.29
N GLN A 364 0.79 6.71 -13.58
CA GLN A 364 0.02 5.63 -14.21
C GLN A 364 -1.21 6.18 -14.95
N GLY A 365 -1.89 7.17 -14.37
CA GLY A 365 -2.95 7.90 -15.05
C GLY A 365 -2.45 8.57 -16.32
N PHE A 366 -1.34 9.30 -16.22
CA PHE A 366 -0.67 9.96 -17.36
C PHE A 366 -0.36 8.96 -18.48
N PHE A 367 0.27 7.83 -18.16
CA PHE A 367 0.67 6.84 -19.17
C PHE A 367 -0.53 6.23 -19.93
N ASN A 368 -1.71 6.24 -19.32
CA ASN A 368 -2.93 5.77 -19.96
C ASN A 368 -3.60 6.87 -20.79
N PHE A 369 -3.82 8.07 -20.23
CA PHE A 369 -4.70 9.07 -20.85
C PHE A 369 -4.05 10.44 -21.09
N GLY A 370 -2.74 10.54 -20.93
CA GLY A 370 -1.96 11.75 -21.15
C GLY A 370 -2.00 12.76 -19.99
N PRO A 371 -1.41 13.96 -20.18
CA PRO A 371 -1.17 14.94 -19.10
C PRO A 371 -2.43 15.47 -18.43
N ILE A 372 -3.55 15.57 -19.14
CA ILE A 372 -4.78 16.18 -18.61
C ILE A 372 -5.75 15.11 -18.13
N PHE A 373 -6.17 14.22 -19.03
CA PHE A 373 -7.15 13.18 -18.69
C PHE A 373 -6.58 12.07 -17.81
N GLY A 374 -5.25 11.90 -17.79
CA GLY A 374 -4.57 10.92 -16.95
C GLY A 374 -4.79 11.14 -15.46
N PRO A 375 -4.38 12.31 -14.91
CA PRO A 375 -4.65 12.66 -13.53
C PRO A 375 -6.14 12.62 -13.15
N MET A 376 -7.03 13.02 -14.07
CA MET A 376 -8.49 12.91 -13.87
C MET A 376 -8.94 11.44 -13.74
N GLY A 377 -8.44 10.56 -14.60
CA GLY A 377 -8.73 9.12 -14.56
C GLY A 377 -8.25 8.47 -13.26
N ALA A 378 -7.02 8.77 -12.85
CA ALA A 378 -6.48 8.32 -11.56
C ALA A 378 -7.32 8.83 -10.37
N ALA A 379 -7.77 10.08 -10.44
CA ALA A 379 -8.65 10.67 -9.43
C ALA A 379 -10.02 9.97 -9.35
N ILE A 380 -10.62 9.57 -10.48
CA ILE A 380 -11.88 8.82 -10.51
C ILE A 380 -11.71 7.42 -9.89
N LEU A 381 -10.61 6.74 -10.20
CA LEU A 381 -10.28 5.43 -9.62
C LEU A 381 -10.11 5.54 -8.09
N MET A 382 -9.36 6.54 -7.62
CA MET A 382 -9.20 6.80 -6.19
C MET A 382 -10.51 7.24 -5.53
N ALA A 383 -11.34 8.04 -6.20
CA ALA A 383 -12.65 8.40 -5.69
C ALA A 383 -13.56 7.17 -5.55
N SER A 384 -13.44 6.20 -6.47
CA SER A 384 -14.16 4.92 -6.40
C SER A 384 -13.65 4.06 -5.24
N TRP A 385 -12.34 4.00 -5.03
CA TRP A 385 -11.71 3.36 -3.87
C TRP A 385 -12.19 3.96 -2.54
N VAL A 386 -12.15 5.29 -2.42
CA VAL A 386 -12.65 6.02 -1.24
C VAL A 386 -14.15 5.82 -1.06
N SER A 387 -14.92 5.70 -2.13
CA SER A 387 -16.36 5.44 -2.06
C SER A 387 -16.66 4.04 -1.50
N PHE A 388 -15.87 3.04 -1.90
CA PHE A 388 -15.92 1.70 -1.29
C PHE A 388 -15.56 1.76 0.20
N MET A 389 -14.48 2.45 0.57
CA MET A 389 -14.09 2.62 1.97
C MET A 389 -15.13 3.39 2.79
N SER A 390 -15.76 4.42 2.21
CA SER A 390 -16.83 5.20 2.85
C SER A 390 -17.99 4.29 3.26
N ARG A 391 -18.28 3.27 2.44
CA ARG A 391 -19.28 2.26 2.74
C ARG A 391 -18.88 1.41 3.95
N LEU A 392 -17.62 0.96 4.01
CA LEU A 392 -17.11 0.20 5.14
C LEU A 392 -17.07 1.04 6.42
N TRP A 393 -16.70 2.32 6.32
CA TRP A 393 -16.71 3.26 7.44
C TRP A 393 -18.12 3.44 8.02
N LYS A 394 -19.14 3.58 7.18
CA LYS A 394 -20.54 3.63 7.63
C LYS A 394 -20.96 2.33 8.36
N GLN A 395 -20.25 1.23 8.12
CA GLN A 395 -20.48 -0.09 8.71
C GLN A 395 -19.52 -0.41 9.88
N GLN A 396 -18.85 0.60 10.43
CA GLN A 396 -17.83 0.47 11.48
C GLN A 396 -18.29 -0.23 12.77
N TYR A 397 -19.60 -0.35 13.01
CA TYR A 397 -20.13 -1.09 14.16
C TYR A 397 -19.81 -2.59 14.11
N SER A 398 -19.54 -3.15 12.93
CA SER A 398 -19.04 -4.52 12.79
C SER A 398 -17.51 -4.51 12.85
N THR A 399 -16.94 -5.20 13.84
CA THR A 399 -15.48 -5.38 14.00
C THR A 399 -14.79 -5.83 12.72
N LEU A 400 -15.44 -6.72 11.96
CA LEU A 400 -14.94 -7.23 10.68
C LEU A 400 -14.86 -6.16 9.60
N ARG A 401 -15.94 -5.37 9.45
CA ARG A 401 -16.02 -4.28 8.47
C ARG A 401 -15.09 -3.13 8.84
N LEU A 402 -14.99 -2.84 10.14
CA LEU A 402 -14.06 -1.87 10.66
C LEU A 402 -12.61 -2.27 10.41
N GLY A 403 -12.25 -3.53 10.71
CA GLY A 403 -10.88 -3.98 10.47
C GLY A 403 -10.53 -4.01 8.99
N LEU A 404 -11.47 -4.40 8.13
CA LEU A 404 -11.29 -4.27 6.69
C LEU A 404 -11.11 -2.82 6.24
N PHE A 405 -11.89 -1.88 6.80
CA PHE A 405 -11.72 -0.45 6.52
C PHE A 405 -10.31 0.04 6.88
N LEU A 406 -9.81 -0.32 8.07
CA LEU A 406 -8.49 0.07 8.55
C LEU A 406 -7.36 -0.50 7.69
N ILE A 407 -7.51 -1.74 7.23
CA ILE A 407 -6.58 -2.35 6.27
C ILE A 407 -6.61 -1.59 4.95
N CYS A 408 -7.80 -1.30 4.41
CA CYS A 408 -7.93 -0.49 3.20
C CYS A 408 -7.28 0.89 3.38
N LEU A 409 -7.40 1.50 4.55
CA LEU A 409 -6.78 2.79 4.86
C LEU A 409 -5.24 2.68 4.86
N GLY A 410 -4.68 1.59 5.40
CA GLY A 410 -3.26 1.25 5.26
C GLY A 410 -2.80 1.10 3.82
N LEU A 411 -3.58 0.37 3.01
CA LEU A 411 -3.27 0.13 1.60
C LEU A 411 -3.35 1.40 0.74
N THR A 412 -4.15 2.40 1.13
CA THR A 412 -4.22 3.68 0.42
C THR A 412 -2.85 4.32 0.24
N PHE A 413 -1.97 4.22 1.25
CA PHE A 413 -0.61 4.74 1.14
C PHE A 413 0.21 4.00 0.06
N ASN A 414 0.05 2.68 -0.03
CA ASN A 414 0.68 1.85 -1.06
C ASN A 414 0.09 2.11 -2.46
N LEU A 415 -1.19 2.44 -2.57
CA LEU A 415 -1.82 2.83 -3.84
C LEU A 415 -1.28 4.15 -4.41
N GLY A 416 -0.70 5.00 -3.56
CA GLY A 416 0.05 6.18 -4.01
C GLY A 416 1.26 5.83 -4.87
N ARG A 417 1.88 4.68 -4.60
CA ARG A 417 3.01 4.15 -5.37
C ARG A 417 2.58 3.53 -6.68
N GLU A 418 1.59 2.63 -6.64
CA GLU A 418 1.12 1.93 -7.83
C GLU A 418 -0.35 1.56 -7.67
N PHE A 419 -1.22 2.03 -8.58
CA PHE A 419 -2.62 1.65 -8.58
C PHE A 419 -2.77 0.32 -9.33
N THR A 420 -2.35 -0.76 -8.67
CA THR A 420 -2.40 -2.11 -9.24
C THR A 420 -3.42 -2.96 -8.52
N LEU A 421 -3.97 -3.93 -9.26
CA LEU A 421 -4.81 -4.92 -8.61
C LEU A 421 -4.01 -5.74 -7.60
N LEU A 422 -2.69 -5.86 -7.80
CA LEU A 422 -1.81 -6.57 -6.88
C LEU A 422 -1.82 -5.97 -5.47
N VAL A 423 -1.82 -4.65 -5.37
CA VAL A 423 -1.92 -3.92 -4.09
C VAL A 423 -3.32 -4.04 -3.47
N LEU A 424 -4.36 -4.19 -4.30
CA LEU A 424 -5.75 -4.32 -3.86
C LEU A 424 -6.16 -5.74 -3.43
N TRP A 425 -5.36 -6.78 -3.73
CA TRP A 425 -5.68 -8.17 -3.38
C TRP A 425 -6.01 -8.38 -1.90
N PRO A 426 -5.24 -7.85 -0.92
CA PRO A 426 -5.59 -7.99 0.48
C PRO A 426 -6.99 -7.42 0.77
N ALA A 427 -7.35 -6.27 0.19
CA ALA A 427 -8.70 -5.72 0.36
C ALA A 427 -9.79 -6.59 -0.27
N LEU A 428 -9.56 -7.14 -1.47
CA LEU A 428 -10.50 -8.03 -2.14
C LEU A 428 -10.72 -9.33 -1.34
N PHE A 429 -9.64 -10.01 -0.97
CA PHE A 429 -9.71 -11.24 -0.18
C PHE A 429 -10.30 -10.96 1.21
N GLY A 430 -9.92 -9.85 1.84
CA GLY A 430 -10.50 -9.41 3.10
C GLY A 430 -12.01 -9.17 2.99
N TYR A 431 -12.48 -8.55 1.91
CA TYR A 431 -13.91 -8.36 1.68
C TYR A 431 -14.66 -9.69 1.50
N VAL A 432 -14.10 -10.64 0.75
CA VAL A 432 -14.66 -11.99 0.60
C VAL A 432 -14.68 -12.72 1.95
N PHE A 433 -13.58 -12.65 2.71
CA PHE A 433 -13.47 -13.26 4.03
C PHE A 433 -14.53 -12.71 5.01
N VAL A 434 -14.71 -11.39 5.03
CA VAL A 434 -15.76 -10.75 5.85
C VAL A 434 -17.14 -11.24 5.45
N LEU A 435 -17.44 -11.34 4.14
CA LEU A 435 -18.73 -11.87 3.67
C LEU A 435 -18.95 -13.34 4.08
N MET A 436 -17.91 -14.18 4.00
CA MET A 436 -17.98 -15.58 4.42
C MET A 436 -18.27 -15.71 5.92
N LEU A 437 -17.57 -14.94 6.75
CA LEU A 437 -17.77 -14.96 8.20
C LEU A 437 -19.14 -14.42 8.62
N GLU A 438 -19.60 -13.33 8.00
CA GLU A 438 -20.95 -12.79 8.25
C GLU A 438 -22.03 -13.80 7.86
N ARG A 439 -21.87 -14.51 6.73
CA ARG A 439 -22.81 -15.55 6.30
C ARG A 439 -22.81 -16.76 7.25
N TYR A 440 -21.64 -17.16 7.74
CA TYR A 440 -21.52 -18.24 8.72
C TYR A 440 -22.16 -17.86 10.07
N GLY A 441 -21.88 -16.65 10.56
CA GLY A 441 -22.47 -16.11 11.79
C GLY A 441 -24.00 -16.02 11.71
N SER A 442 -24.54 -15.57 10.58
CA SER A 442 -25.98 -15.47 10.34
C SER A 442 -26.68 -16.84 10.36
N LYS A 443 -26.08 -17.86 9.73
CA LYS A 443 -26.61 -19.24 9.78
C LYS A 443 -26.65 -19.81 11.20
N LYS A 444 -25.59 -19.59 11.99
CA LYS A 444 -25.51 -20.05 13.38
C LYS A 444 -26.53 -19.36 14.29
N ALA A 445 -26.77 -18.06 14.07
CA ALA A 445 -27.82 -17.32 14.77
C ALA A 445 -29.22 -17.88 14.43
N LYS A 446 -29.51 -18.14 13.15
CA LYS A 446 -30.79 -18.72 12.71
C LYS A 446 -31.02 -20.14 13.26
N GLY A 447 -29.97 -20.96 13.33
CA GLY A 447 -30.04 -22.31 13.91
C GLY A 447 -30.33 -22.34 15.42
N ARG A 448 -29.81 -21.36 16.19
CA ARG A 448 -30.15 -21.23 17.62
C ARG A 448 -31.59 -20.78 17.87
N PHE A 449 -32.15 -19.96 16.98
CA PHE A 449 -33.56 -19.55 17.10
C PHE A 449 -34.55 -20.66 16.76
N MET A 450 -34.16 -21.63 15.91
CA MET A 450 -34.99 -22.80 15.59
C MET A 450 -34.88 -23.94 16.61
N SER A 451 -33.87 -23.96 17.48
CA SER A 451 -33.73 -25.00 18.52
C SER A 451 -34.35 -24.61 19.87
N THR A 452 -34.96 -23.42 19.95
CA THR A 452 -35.64 -22.89 21.16
C THR A 452 -37.15 -22.73 20.96
N SER A 453 -37.68 -23.25 19.86
CA SER A 453 -39.11 -23.45 19.57
C SER A 453 -39.36 -24.94 19.49
#